data_AF-A0A9D9KC47-F1
#
_entry.id   AF-A0A9D9KC47-F1
#
_cell.length_a   1.000
_cell.length_b   1.000
_cell.length_c   1.000
_cell.angle_alpha   90.00
_cell.angle_beta   90.00
_cell.angle_gamma   90.00
#
_symmetry.space_group_name_H-M   'P 1'
#
loop_
_entity.id
_entity.type
_entity.pdbx_description
1 polymer ?
#
loop_
_entity_poly.entity_id
_entity_poly.type
_entity_poly.pdbx_seq_one_letter_code
_entity_poly.pdbx_strand_id
1 'polypeptide(L)'
;MSKDTSAPNTAPSAAEIETLLSCQAELTEGLDSLRKQLDRLIPQLEEARAEAVKPPEPPFGDSPETLLESATQAALDRYTWKAKTEGLQVTVDWVRDRIDRQQKQLNALDKQIAAARERAEREAKARRGIEAMNAAIDTVKQQLIQLKQQGCHHLYAVNLPEFCLDERGQVQVRPNSFRVP
;
A
#
# COMPACT_ATOMS: atom_id res chain seq x y z
N MET A 1 -13.16 -16.60 -40.69
CA MET A 1 -13.62 -16.49 -39.29
C MET A 1 -12.49 -15.92 -38.49
N SER A 2 -12.41 -14.59 -38.41
CA SER A 2 -11.38 -13.88 -37.66
C SER A 2 -11.80 -13.85 -36.19
N LYS A 3 -10.99 -14.45 -35.32
CA LYS A 3 -11.08 -14.22 -33.88
C LYS A 3 -10.38 -12.89 -33.59
N ASP A 4 -11.13 -11.80 -33.67
CA ASP A 4 -10.76 -10.56 -32.99
C ASP A 4 -10.85 -10.84 -31.49
N THR A 5 -9.72 -11.25 -30.92
CA THR A 5 -9.54 -11.31 -29.47
C THR A 5 -8.87 -10.00 -29.07
N SER A 6 -9.62 -8.90 -29.18
CA SER A 6 -9.27 -7.65 -28.52
C SER A 6 -9.45 -7.86 -27.01
N ALA A 7 -8.42 -8.39 -26.36
CA ALA A 7 -8.30 -8.23 -24.92
C ALA A 7 -7.98 -6.76 -24.63
N PRO A 8 -8.64 -6.11 -23.66
CA PRO A 8 -8.35 -4.74 -23.31
C PRO A 8 -6.97 -4.69 -22.65
N ASN A 9 -5.96 -4.23 -23.38
CA ASN A 9 -4.57 -4.12 -22.90
C ASN A 9 -4.38 -2.84 -22.05
N THR A 10 -5.33 -2.61 -21.14
CA THR A 10 -5.36 -1.46 -20.25
C THR A 10 -5.09 -1.93 -18.82
N ALA A 11 -3.87 -1.66 -18.39
CA ALA A 11 -3.47 -1.35 -17.02
C ALA A 11 -3.31 -2.50 -16.00
N PRO A 12 -2.27 -3.35 -16.15
CA PRO A 12 -1.69 -4.01 -14.98
C PRO A 12 -1.32 -2.99 -13.87
N SER A 13 -0.97 -1.74 -14.25
CA SER A 13 -0.62 -0.67 -13.31
C SER A 13 -1.79 -0.03 -12.57
N ALA A 14 -3.00 0.07 -13.16
CA ALA A 14 -4.14 0.67 -12.47
C ALA A 14 -4.75 -0.28 -11.43
N ALA A 15 -4.90 -1.56 -11.79
CA ALA A 15 -5.35 -2.59 -10.87
C ALA A 15 -4.35 -2.81 -9.71
N GLU A 16 -3.05 -2.73 -9.99
CA GLU A 16 -2.00 -2.75 -8.96
C GLU A 16 -2.15 -1.57 -7.98
N ILE A 17 -2.32 -0.34 -8.50
CA ILE A 17 -2.51 0.86 -7.67
C ILE A 17 -3.79 0.75 -6.82
N GLU A 18 -4.90 0.28 -7.40
CA GLU A 18 -6.17 0.10 -6.68
C GLU A 18 -6.04 -0.92 -5.55
N THR A 19 -5.37 -2.04 -5.80
CA THR A 19 -5.08 -3.06 -4.78
C THR A 19 -4.24 -2.46 -3.64
N LEU A 20 -3.18 -1.71 -3.96
CA LEU A 20 -2.33 -1.06 -2.96
C LEU A 20 -3.11 -0.02 -2.13
N LEU A 21 -4.00 0.75 -2.76
CA LEU A 21 -4.87 1.71 -2.07
C LEU A 21 -5.87 1.01 -1.14
N SER A 22 -6.44 -0.12 -1.55
CA SER A 22 -7.32 -0.90 -0.69
C SER A 22 -6.57 -1.41 0.54
N CYS A 23 -5.37 -1.97 0.37
CA CYS A 23 -4.54 -2.40 1.50
C CYS A 23 -4.15 -1.24 2.43
N GLN A 24 -3.88 -0.05 1.86
CA GLN A 24 -3.59 1.16 2.64
C GLN A 24 -4.80 1.56 3.50
N ALA A 25 -6.01 1.50 2.96
CA ALA A 25 -7.24 1.82 3.68
C ALA A 25 -7.47 0.87 4.86
N GLU A 26 -7.34 -0.45 4.63
CA GLU A 26 -7.47 -1.47 5.68
C GLU A 26 -6.45 -1.28 6.81
N LEU A 27 -5.19 -0.99 6.47
CA LEU A 27 -4.16 -0.73 7.47
C LEU A 27 -4.41 0.55 8.26
N THR A 28 -4.94 1.59 7.60
CA THR A 28 -5.30 2.86 8.25
C THR A 28 -6.42 2.64 9.27
N GLU A 29 -7.46 1.90 8.88
CA GLU A 29 -8.56 1.54 9.79
C GLU A 29 -8.06 0.68 10.97
N GLY A 30 -7.18 -0.29 10.69
CA GLY A 30 -6.52 -1.10 11.72
C GLY A 30 -5.73 -0.26 12.72
N LEU A 31 -4.96 0.72 12.24
CA LEU A 31 -4.20 1.64 13.08
C LEU A 31 -5.11 2.50 13.97
N ASP A 32 -6.19 3.03 13.41
CA ASP A 32 -7.15 3.81 14.18
C ASP A 32 -7.84 2.98 15.26
N SER A 33 -8.14 1.71 14.96
CA SER A 33 -8.66 0.76 15.95
C SER A 33 -7.67 0.52 17.09
N LEU A 34 -6.39 0.29 16.78
CA LEU A 34 -5.35 0.10 17.80
C LEU A 34 -5.12 1.37 18.63
N ARG A 35 -5.15 2.55 18.02
CA ARG A 35 -5.05 3.82 18.74
C ARG A 35 -6.21 3.99 19.73
N LYS A 36 -7.44 3.71 19.30
CA LYS A 36 -8.62 3.72 20.19
C LYS A 36 -8.49 2.69 21.32
N GLN A 37 -7.91 1.53 21.06
CA GLN A 37 -7.64 0.54 22.11
C GLN A 37 -6.60 1.07 23.10
N LEU A 38 -5.53 1.70 22.63
CA LEU A 38 -4.50 2.30 23.46
C LEU A 38 -5.08 3.41 24.36
N ASP A 39 -5.91 4.29 23.78
CA ASP A 39 -6.59 5.37 24.51
C ASP A 39 -7.50 4.86 25.63
N ARG A 40 -8.04 3.65 25.50
CA ARG A 40 -8.83 2.97 26.55
C ARG A 40 -7.96 2.31 27.62
N LEU A 41 -6.79 1.81 27.25
CA LEU A 41 -5.90 1.06 28.15
C LEU A 41 -5.04 1.98 29.02
N ILE A 42 -4.63 3.15 28.51
CA ILE A 42 -3.79 4.08 29.27
C ILE A 42 -4.46 4.53 30.59
N PRO A 43 -5.73 4.99 30.60
CA PRO A 43 -6.40 5.38 31.85
C PRO A 43 -6.52 4.22 32.84
N GLN A 44 -6.81 3.00 32.36
CA GLN A 44 -6.90 1.81 33.22
C GLN A 44 -5.56 1.46 33.87
N LEU A 45 -4.46 1.63 33.11
CA LEU A 45 -3.11 1.43 33.62
C LEU A 45 -2.75 2.50 34.66
N GLU A 46 -3.10 3.75 34.41
CA GLU A 46 -2.87 4.86 35.35
C GLU A 46 -3.64 4.66 36.66
N GLU A 47 -4.91 4.25 36.57
CA GLU A 47 -5.74 3.88 37.72
C GLU A 47 -5.11 2.71 38.51
N ALA A 48 -4.75 1.63 37.82
CA ALA A 48 -4.14 0.47 38.46
C ALA A 48 -2.81 0.82 39.15
N ARG A 49 -2.00 1.69 38.54
CA ARG A 49 -0.76 2.21 39.13
C ARG A 49 -1.03 3.05 40.37
N ALA A 50 -2.05 3.91 40.33
CA ALA A 50 -2.42 4.74 41.46
C ALA A 50 -2.86 3.88 42.65
N GLU A 51 -3.69 2.86 42.41
CA GLU A 51 -4.11 1.90 43.45
C GLU A 51 -2.96 1.06 43.99
N ALA A 52 -2.07 0.56 43.13
CA ALA A 52 -0.94 -0.28 43.54
C ALA A 52 0.10 0.44 44.43
N VAL A 53 0.16 1.78 44.36
CA VAL A 53 1.08 2.61 45.14
C VAL A 53 0.46 3.04 46.48
N LYS A 54 -0.86 2.90 46.68
CA LYS A 54 -1.49 3.24 47.96
C LYS A 54 -0.89 2.40 49.10
N PRO A 55 -0.66 3.01 50.28
CA PRO A 55 -0.27 2.24 51.45
C PRO A 55 -1.39 1.26 51.84
N PRO A 56 -1.05 0.07 52.38
CA PRO A 56 -2.07 -0.86 52.85
C PRO A 56 -2.87 -0.22 53.98
N GLU A 57 -4.16 -0.52 54.02
CA GLU A 57 -5.01 -0.13 55.14
C GLU A 57 -4.50 -0.79 56.43
N PRO A 58 -4.55 -0.08 57.57
CA PRO A 58 -4.19 -0.68 58.84
C PRO A 58 -5.13 -1.86 59.15
N PRO A 59 -4.59 -2.98 59.67
CA PRO A 59 -5.43 -4.11 60.03
C PRO A 59 -6.44 -3.72 61.11
N PHE A 60 -7.64 -4.26 61.00
CA PHE A 60 -8.75 -3.99 61.90
C PHE A 60 -9.30 -5.30 62.48
N GLY A 61 -9.82 -5.23 63.70
CA GLY A 61 -10.31 -6.39 64.44
C GLY A 61 -9.93 -6.32 65.92
N ASP A 62 -10.71 -7.01 66.75
CA ASP A 62 -10.53 -7.01 68.21
C ASP A 62 -9.85 -8.30 68.71
N SER A 63 -9.59 -9.27 67.81
CA SER A 63 -8.91 -10.52 68.12
C SER A 63 -7.66 -10.72 67.26
N PRO A 64 -6.68 -11.53 67.71
CA PRO A 64 -5.50 -11.87 66.90
C PRO A 64 -5.86 -12.49 65.54
N GLU A 65 -6.90 -13.32 65.47
CA GLU A 65 -7.34 -13.95 64.22
C GLU A 65 -7.88 -12.93 63.24
N THR A 66 -8.77 -12.03 63.71
CA THR A 66 -9.37 -10.99 62.86
C THR A 66 -8.36 -9.96 62.37
N LEU A 67 -7.38 -9.60 63.21
CA LEU A 67 -6.24 -8.76 62.81
C LEU A 67 -5.38 -9.43 61.74
N LEU A 68 -5.10 -10.73 61.88
CA LEU A 68 -4.33 -11.49 60.89
C LEU A 68 -5.08 -11.59 59.57
N GLU A 69 -6.36 -11.93 59.59
CA GLU A 69 -7.22 -11.98 58.40
C GLU A 69 -7.23 -10.64 57.66
N SER A 70 -7.48 -9.54 58.38
CA SER A 70 -7.45 -8.18 57.82
C SER A 70 -6.10 -7.83 57.20
N ALA A 71 -4.99 -8.13 57.89
CA ALA A 71 -3.64 -7.89 57.36
C ALA A 71 -3.35 -8.74 56.10
N THR A 72 -3.80 -10.00 56.06
CA THR A 72 -3.62 -10.87 54.90
C THR A 72 -4.44 -10.41 53.70
N GLN A 73 -5.66 -9.92 53.91
CA GLN A 73 -6.51 -9.37 52.86
C GLN A 73 -5.88 -8.10 52.26
N ALA A 74 -5.42 -7.17 53.10
CA ALA A 74 -4.73 -5.96 52.63
C ALA A 74 -3.46 -6.29 51.82
N ALA A 75 -2.71 -7.32 52.21
CA ALA A 75 -1.56 -7.79 51.44
C ALA A 75 -1.98 -8.39 50.10
N LEU A 76 -3.03 -9.22 50.08
CA LEU A 76 -3.56 -9.84 48.86
C LEU A 76 -4.04 -8.77 47.86
N ASP A 77 -4.81 -7.79 48.31
CA ASP A 77 -5.31 -6.69 47.47
C ASP A 77 -4.16 -5.91 46.83
N ARG A 78 -3.06 -5.71 47.55
CA ARG A 78 -1.87 -5.05 46.99
C ARG A 78 -1.22 -5.89 45.88
N TYR A 79 -1.13 -7.20 46.07
CA TYR A 79 -0.60 -8.10 45.04
C TYR A 79 -1.49 -8.14 43.80
N THR A 80 -2.81 -8.12 43.96
CA THR A 80 -3.74 -8.11 42.82
C THR A 80 -3.62 -6.82 42.00
N TRP A 81 -3.50 -5.66 42.65
CA TRP A 81 -3.28 -4.38 41.96
C TRP A 81 -1.92 -4.32 41.26
N LYS A 82 -0.86 -4.87 41.87
CA LYS A 82 0.45 -4.97 41.22
C LYS A 82 0.40 -5.86 39.98
N ALA A 83 -0.21 -7.04 40.08
CA ALA A 83 -0.37 -7.95 38.94
C ALA A 83 -1.21 -7.34 37.82
N LYS A 84 -2.30 -6.64 38.16
CA LYS A 84 -3.14 -5.90 37.20
C LYS A 84 -2.32 -4.82 36.48
N THR A 85 -1.49 -4.09 37.20
CA THR A 85 -0.61 -3.06 36.63
C THR A 85 0.39 -3.66 35.64
N GLU A 86 1.06 -4.76 36.01
CA GLU A 86 2.02 -5.45 35.15
C GLU A 86 1.35 -6.01 33.88
N GLY A 87 0.18 -6.63 34.02
CA GLY A 87 -0.59 -7.16 32.88
C GLY A 87 -1.06 -6.06 31.91
N LEU A 88 -1.56 -4.94 32.45
CA LEU A 88 -1.95 -3.78 31.64
C LEU A 88 -0.74 -3.15 30.95
N GLN A 89 0.41 -3.06 31.64
CA GLN A 89 1.64 -2.54 31.05
C GLN A 89 2.09 -3.36 29.85
N VAL A 90 2.16 -4.68 29.99
CA VAL A 90 2.54 -5.58 28.90
C VAL A 90 1.57 -5.44 27.71
N THR A 91 0.27 -5.31 27.99
CA THR A 91 -0.75 -5.12 26.95
C THR A 91 -0.56 -3.80 26.21
N VAL A 92 -0.32 -2.70 26.94
CA VAL A 92 -0.04 -1.38 26.37
C VAL A 92 1.20 -1.41 25.48
N ASP A 93 2.29 -2.02 25.96
CA ASP A 93 3.53 -2.11 25.20
C ASP A 93 3.36 -2.95 23.93
N TRP A 94 2.60 -4.04 24.01
CA TRP A 94 2.25 -4.85 22.84
C TRP A 94 1.41 -4.07 21.81
N VAL A 95 0.42 -3.30 22.25
CA VAL A 95 -0.39 -2.45 21.36
C VAL A 95 0.47 -1.38 20.70
N ARG A 96 1.37 -0.73 21.45
CA ARG A 96 2.31 0.28 20.92
C ARG A 96 3.23 -0.30 19.85
N ASP A 97 3.85 -1.44 20.11
CA ASP A 97 4.71 -2.11 19.12
C ASP A 97 3.93 -2.49 17.86
N ARG A 98 2.67 -2.93 18.01
CA ARG A 98 1.81 -3.23 16.86
C ARG A 98 1.47 -1.99 16.03
N ILE A 99 1.17 -0.86 16.68
CA ILE A 99 0.97 0.44 16.01
C ILE A 99 2.22 0.83 15.22
N ASP A 100 3.41 0.74 15.83
CA ASP A 100 4.67 1.10 15.19
C ASP A 100 4.95 0.23 13.96
N ARG A 101 4.70 -1.08 14.04
CA ARG A 101 4.84 -1.99 12.90
C ARG A 101 3.89 -1.65 11.76
N GLN A 102 2.61 -1.42 12.06
CA GLN A 102 1.62 -1.07 11.05
C GLN A 102 1.91 0.31 10.43
N GLN A 103 2.39 1.28 11.21
CA GLN A 103 2.80 2.58 10.67
C GLN A 103 3.98 2.46 9.70
N LYS A 104 4.96 1.60 10.00
CA LYS A 104 6.07 1.29 9.07
C LYS A 104 5.57 0.63 7.78
N GLN A 105 4.60 -0.29 7.89
CA GLN A 105 3.97 -0.92 6.72
C GLN A 105 3.23 0.09 5.86
N LEU A 106 2.47 1.00 6.47
CA LEU A 106 1.76 2.08 5.77
C LEU A 106 2.75 2.98 5.01
N ASN A 107 3.82 3.41 5.67
CA ASN A 107 4.86 4.23 5.02
C ASN A 107 5.54 3.49 3.85
N ALA A 108 5.66 2.17 3.92
CA ALA A 108 6.19 1.36 2.82
C ALA A 108 5.21 1.27 1.65
N LEU A 109 3.91 1.11 1.93
CA LEU A 109 2.86 1.12 0.91
C LEU A 109 2.76 2.48 0.21
N ASP A 110 2.88 3.59 0.93
CA ASP A 110 2.88 4.94 0.33
C ASP A 110 3.97 5.07 -0.73
N LYS A 111 5.17 4.56 -0.45
CA LYS A 111 6.29 4.54 -1.39
C LYS A 111 6.01 3.64 -2.59
N GLN A 112 5.38 2.49 -2.38
CA GLN A 112 5.00 1.58 -3.47
C GLN A 112 3.94 2.21 -4.38
N ILE A 113 2.94 2.88 -3.82
CA ILE A 113 1.89 3.59 -4.56
C ILE A 113 2.52 4.72 -5.38
N ALA A 114 3.41 5.52 -4.77
CA ALA A 114 4.11 6.60 -5.49
C ALA A 114 4.92 6.04 -6.67
N ALA A 115 5.72 4.99 -6.44
CA ALA A 115 6.49 4.34 -7.50
C ALA A 115 5.62 3.73 -8.60
N ALA A 116 4.46 3.16 -8.25
CA ALA A 116 3.50 2.61 -9.21
C ALA A 116 2.87 3.73 -10.07
N ARG A 117 2.52 4.87 -9.47
CA ARG A 117 2.02 6.05 -10.20
C ARG A 117 3.05 6.60 -11.17
N GLU A 118 4.30 6.74 -10.75
CA GLU A 118 5.40 7.18 -11.63
C GLU A 118 5.65 6.20 -12.78
N ARG A 119 5.54 4.89 -12.55
CA ARG A 119 5.61 3.88 -13.61
C ARG A 119 4.48 4.07 -14.61
N ALA A 120 3.25 4.20 -14.13
CA ALA A 120 2.07 4.39 -14.98
C ALA A 120 2.15 5.67 -15.83
N GLU A 121 2.64 6.78 -15.26
CA GLU A 121 2.82 8.02 -16.00
C GLU A 121 3.90 7.90 -17.09
N ARG A 122 5.03 7.25 -16.77
CA ARG A 122 6.09 6.98 -17.75
C ARG A 122 5.60 6.14 -18.91
N GLU A 123 4.86 5.07 -18.63
CA GLU A 123 4.23 4.23 -19.65
C GLU A 123 3.24 5.03 -20.50
N ALA A 124 2.38 5.86 -19.89
CA ALA A 124 1.43 6.70 -20.61
C ALA A 124 2.13 7.69 -21.55
N LYS A 125 3.24 8.30 -21.09
CA LYS A 125 4.05 9.19 -21.91
C LYS A 125 4.69 8.45 -23.08
N ALA A 126 5.22 7.25 -22.85
CA ALA A 126 5.79 6.41 -23.90
C ALA A 126 4.74 6.01 -24.95
N ARG A 127 3.52 5.65 -24.52
CA ARG A 127 2.38 5.36 -25.43
C ARG A 127 2.08 6.53 -26.35
N ARG A 128 1.93 7.74 -25.81
CA ARG A 128 1.68 8.96 -26.61
C ARG A 128 2.81 9.23 -27.61
N GLY A 129 4.06 9.03 -27.20
CA GLY A 129 5.22 9.18 -28.09
C GLY A 129 5.20 8.18 -29.25
N ILE A 130 4.87 6.92 -28.96
CA ILE A 130 4.73 5.85 -29.96
C ILE A 130 3.59 6.17 -30.93
N GLU A 131 2.43 6.59 -30.44
CA GLU A 131 1.29 7.00 -31.27
C GLU A 131 1.68 8.14 -32.22
N ALA A 132 2.39 9.16 -31.73
CA ALA A 132 2.87 10.26 -32.55
C ALA A 132 3.89 9.81 -33.62
N MET A 133 4.82 8.93 -33.26
CA MET A 133 5.80 8.38 -34.22
C MET A 133 5.13 7.54 -35.31
N ASN A 134 4.21 6.65 -34.93
CA ASN A 134 3.48 5.83 -35.90
C ASN A 134 2.59 6.69 -36.82
N ALA A 135 1.95 7.74 -36.30
CA ALA A 135 1.19 8.69 -37.13
C ALA A 135 2.08 9.45 -38.13
N ALA A 136 3.31 9.82 -37.74
CA ALA A 136 4.28 10.42 -38.65
C ALA A 136 4.72 9.45 -39.75
N ILE A 137 4.95 8.18 -39.40
CA ILE A 137 5.24 7.11 -40.37
C ILE A 137 4.08 6.94 -41.36
N ASP A 138 2.84 6.95 -40.88
CA ASP A 138 1.67 6.85 -41.76
C ASP A 138 1.55 8.05 -42.70
N THR A 139 1.94 9.25 -42.25
CA THR A 139 2.05 10.43 -43.12
C THR A 139 3.09 10.22 -44.23
N VAL A 140 4.25 9.65 -43.90
CA VAL A 140 5.29 9.29 -44.89
C VAL A 140 4.77 8.25 -45.88
N LYS A 141 4.04 7.22 -45.42
CA LYS A 141 3.41 6.23 -46.31
C LYS A 141 2.46 6.91 -47.31
N GLN A 142 1.63 7.84 -46.86
CA GLN A 142 0.72 8.61 -47.72
C GLN A 142 1.47 9.46 -48.76
N GLN A 143 2.55 10.13 -48.36
CA GLN A 143 3.38 10.92 -49.28
C GLN A 143 4.06 10.04 -50.36
N LEU A 144 4.55 8.85 -49.98
CA LEU A 144 5.15 7.90 -50.93
C LEU A 144 4.13 7.41 -51.97
N ILE A 145 2.90 7.14 -51.55
CA ILE A 145 1.80 6.78 -52.46
C ILE A 145 1.52 7.93 -53.44
N GLN A 146 1.43 9.17 -52.95
CA GLN A 146 1.19 10.34 -53.80
C GLN A 146 2.31 10.58 -54.81
N LEU A 147 3.57 10.46 -54.40
CA LEU A 147 4.73 10.60 -55.30
C LEU A 147 4.71 9.57 -56.44
N LYS A 148 4.34 8.32 -56.13
CA LYS A 148 4.21 7.28 -57.15
C LYS A 148 3.09 7.58 -58.15
N GLN A 149 1.96 8.10 -57.67
CA GLN A 149 0.85 8.56 -58.53
C GLN A 149 1.23 9.74 -59.43
N GLN A 150 2.19 10.58 -59.00
CA GLN A 150 2.72 11.72 -59.75
C GLN A 150 3.80 11.35 -60.78
N GLY A 151 4.07 10.06 -61.01
CA GLY A 151 4.98 9.58 -62.06
C GLY A 151 6.32 9.03 -61.57
N CYS A 152 6.56 8.97 -60.26
CA CYS A 152 7.77 8.35 -59.71
C CYS A 152 7.63 6.81 -59.62
N HIS A 153 7.72 6.12 -60.76
CA HIS A 153 7.46 4.68 -60.84
C HIS A 153 8.54 3.77 -60.23
N HIS A 154 9.68 4.31 -59.82
CA HIS A 154 10.78 3.53 -59.25
C HIS A 154 10.61 3.21 -57.75
N LEU A 155 9.55 3.70 -57.10
CA LEU A 155 9.24 3.45 -55.69
C LEU A 155 8.38 2.18 -55.54
N TYR A 156 8.97 1.09 -55.06
CA TYR A 156 8.28 -0.21 -54.90
C TYR A 156 8.12 -0.65 -53.45
N ALA A 157 9.16 -0.49 -52.62
CA ALA A 157 9.12 -0.86 -51.19
C ALA A 157 10.09 0.00 -50.37
N VAL A 158 9.68 0.33 -49.15
CA VAL A 158 10.49 1.07 -48.17
C VAL A 158 10.37 0.39 -46.82
N ASN A 159 11.48 0.23 -46.12
CA ASN A 159 11.45 -0.21 -44.72
C ASN A 159 11.07 0.97 -43.84
N LEU A 160 9.87 0.92 -43.27
CA LEU A 160 9.38 1.89 -42.31
C LEU A 160 9.23 1.17 -40.95
N PRO A 161 9.85 1.68 -39.88
CA PRO A 161 9.70 1.05 -38.57
C PRO A 161 8.27 1.18 -38.06
N GLU A 162 7.87 0.28 -37.17
CA GLU A 162 6.70 0.42 -36.31
C GLU A 162 7.13 0.39 -34.86
N PHE A 163 6.62 1.33 -34.07
CA PHE A 163 6.93 1.43 -32.66
C PHE A 163 5.79 0.82 -31.83
N CYS A 164 6.12 0.06 -30.79
CA CYS A 164 5.16 -0.49 -29.84
C CYS A 164 5.76 -0.58 -28.44
N LEU A 165 4.91 -0.80 -27.43
CA LEU A 165 5.39 -1.18 -26.09
C LEU A 165 5.39 -2.70 -25.95
N ASP A 166 6.37 -3.22 -25.22
CA ASP A 166 6.37 -4.61 -24.77
C ASP A 166 5.61 -4.79 -23.45
N GLU A 167 5.54 -6.04 -22.98
CA GLU A 167 4.87 -6.43 -21.73
C GLU A 167 5.47 -5.78 -20.48
N ARG A 168 6.68 -5.22 -20.59
CA ARG A 168 7.40 -4.53 -19.51
C ARG A 168 7.35 -3.01 -19.66
N GLY A 169 6.57 -2.50 -20.62
CA GLY A 169 6.46 -1.07 -20.89
C GLY A 169 7.70 -0.45 -21.54
N GLN A 170 8.58 -1.26 -22.13
CA GLN A 170 9.73 -0.78 -22.90
C GLN A 170 9.36 -0.56 -24.36
N VAL A 171 9.97 0.46 -24.98
CA VAL A 171 9.78 0.75 -26.40
C VAL A 171 10.48 -0.32 -27.22
N GLN A 172 9.71 -0.98 -28.08
CA GLN A 172 10.20 -1.88 -29.11
C GLN A 172 10.01 -1.25 -30.49
N VAL A 173 10.99 -1.48 -31.36
CA VAL A 173 10.96 -1.10 -32.77
C VAL A 173 10.91 -2.36 -33.60
N ARG A 174 9.87 -2.47 -34.44
CA ARG A 174 9.71 -3.59 -35.35
C ARG A 174 9.98 -3.10 -36.77
N PRO A 175 10.92 -3.73 -37.51
CA PRO A 175 11.07 -3.40 -38.93
C PRO A 175 9.81 -3.84 -39.68
N ASN A 176 9.19 -2.92 -40.43
CA ASN A 176 8.07 -3.23 -41.31
C ASN A 176 8.40 -2.85 -42.76
N SER A 177 8.31 -3.81 -43.68
CA SER A 177 8.50 -3.56 -45.11
C SER A 177 7.19 -3.06 -45.70
N PHE A 178 7.08 -1.75 -45.91
CA PHE A 178 5.93 -1.14 -46.57
C PHE A 178 6.08 -1.24 -48.08
N ARG A 179 5.14 -1.91 -48.76
CA ARG A 179 5.03 -1.90 -50.23
C ARG A 179 4.18 -0.70 -50.65
N VAL A 180 4.71 0.13 -51.55
CA VAL A 180 3.98 1.29 -52.07
C VAL A 180 3.01 0.80 -53.15
N PRO A 181 1.69 0.85 -52.94
CA PRO A 181 0.68 0.40 -53.91
C PRO A 181 0.76 1.16 -55.23
#